data_AF-A0AB39HID8-F1
#
_entry.id   AF-A0AB39HID8-F1
#
_cell.length_a   1.000
_cell.length_b   1.000
_cell.length_c   1.000
_cell.angle_alpha   90.00
_cell.angle_beta   90.00
_cell.angle_gamma   90.00
#
_symmetry.space_group_name_H-M   'P 1'
#
loop_
_entity.id
_entity.type
_entity.pdbx_description
1 polymer ?
#
loop_
_entity_poly.entity_id
_entity_poly.type
_entity_poly.pdbx_seq_one_letter_code
_entity_poly.pdbx_strand_id
1 'polypeptide(L)'
;MNKEKKAKQESSVEEIRKKIRLALNNRKFSMRSIEGIAKEAHVPEKKLRQLIAYDKKLAKEIKYMPFRSKDGKVLLMSKERFIKEAPLKWKFIDFFASKRQGVEDA
;
A
#
# COMPACT_ATOMS: atom_id res chain seq x y z
N MET A 1 22.26 -3.88 -27.17
CA MET A 1 22.68 -4.48 -25.88
C MET A 1 21.83 -4.04 -24.67
N ASN A 2 20.53 -3.68 -24.81
CA ASN A 2 19.73 -3.09 -23.71
C ASN A 2 18.33 -3.70 -23.47
N LYS A 3 17.87 -4.67 -24.27
CA LYS A 3 16.54 -5.30 -24.07
C LYS A 3 16.54 -6.35 -22.95
N GLU A 4 17.58 -7.19 -22.89
CA GLU A 4 17.67 -8.26 -21.89
C GLU A 4 17.86 -7.74 -20.46
N LYS A 5 18.66 -6.67 -20.28
CA LYS A 5 18.85 -6.04 -18.97
C LYS A 5 17.56 -5.40 -18.44
N LYS A 6 16.76 -4.76 -19.31
CA LYS A 6 15.44 -4.23 -18.95
C LYS A 6 14.46 -5.35 -18.57
N ALA A 7 14.39 -6.41 -19.36
CA ALA A 7 13.49 -7.54 -19.09
C ALA A 7 13.81 -8.23 -17.74
N LYS A 8 15.10 -8.42 -17.42
CA LYS A 8 15.54 -9.01 -16.15
C LYS A 8 15.30 -8.09 -14.94
N GLN A 9 15.33 -6.78 -15.16
CA GLN A 9 15.03 -5.80 -14.13
C GLN A 9 13.52 -5.69 -13.88
N GLU A 10 12.71 -5.72 -14.94
CA GLU A 10 11.24 -5.75 -14.86
C GLU A 10 10.74 -7.03 -14.15
N SER A 11 11.32 -8.20 -14.44
CA SER A 11 10.96 -9.44 -13.74
C SER A 11 11.23 -9.36 -12.24
N SER A 12 12.36 -8.75 -11.84
CA SER A 12 12.71 -8.57 -10.42
C SER A 12 11.73 -7.62 -9.68
N VAL A 13 11.25 -6.58 -10.36
CA VAL A 13 10.28 -5.63 -9.78
C VAL A 13 8.91 -6.29 -9.66
N GLU A 14 8.51 -7.09 -10.65
CA GLU A 14 7.23 -7.81 -10.62
C GLU A 14 7.21 -8.87 -9.51
N GLU A 15 8.32 -9.56 -9.26
CA GLU A 15 8.48 -10.48 -8.12
C GLU A 15 8.33 -9.76 -6.79
N ILE A 16 8.98 -8.60 -6.64
CA ILE A 16 8.86 -7.77 -5.43
C ILE A 16 7.40 -7.31 -5.28
N ARG A 17 6.73 -6.92 -6.37
CA ARG A 17 5.32 -6.53 -6.35
C ARG A 17 4.44 -7.68 -5.88
N LYS A 18 4.67 -8.90 -6.36
CA LYS A 18 3.94 -10.09 -5.90
C LYS A 18 4.12 -10.33 -4.39
N LYS A 19 5.35 -10.21 -3.87
CA LYS A 19 5.62 -10.33 -2.42
C LYS A 19 4.87 -9.28 -1.61
N ILE A 20 4.86 -8.02 -2.06
CA ILE A 20 4.15 -6.92 -1.40
C ILE A 20 2.63 -7.17 -1.44
N ARG A 21 2.09 -7.61 -2.58
CA ARG A 21 0.66 -7.97 -2.71
C ARG A 21 0.27 -9.08 -1.75
N LEU A 22 1.09 -10.12 -1.63
CA LEU A 22 0.87 -11.22 -0.67
C LEU A 22 0.85 -10.69 0.77
N ALA A 23 1.79 -9.81 1.13
CA ALA A 23 1.83 -9.19 2.45
C ALA A 23 0.59 -8.31 2.74
N LEU A 24 0.13 -7.52 1.77
CA LEU A 24 -1.08 -6.68 1.88
C LEU A 24 -2.36 -7.52 2.01
N ASN A 25 -2.43 -8.66 1.33
CA ASN A 25 -3.59 -9.55 1.32
C ASN A 25 -3.54 -10.60 2.43
N ASN A 26 -2.58 -10.54 3.34
CA ASN A 26 -2.53 -11.47 4.46
C ASN A 26 -3.71 -11.23 5.43
N ARG A 27 -4.62 -12.20 5.49
CA ARG A 27 -5.84 -12.17 6.32
C ARG A 27 -5.59 -12.18 7.83
N LYS A 28 -4.39 -12.54 8.28
CA LYS A 28 -4.01 -12.47 9.70
C LYS A 28 -4.05 -11.03 10.24
N PHE A 29 -4.01 -10.04 9.36
CA PHE A 29 -3.97 -8.64 9.72
C PHE A 29 -5.06 -7.88 8.98
N SER A 30 -5.84 -7.08 9.71
CA SER A 30 -6.82 -6.17 9.11
C SER A 30 -6.12 -5.03 8.38
N MET A 31 -5.05 -4.48 8.97
CA MET A 31 -4.21 -3.42 8.40
C MET A 31 -2.77 -3.64 8.80
N ARG A 32 -1.82 -3.07 8.05
CA ARG A 32 -0.40 -3.12 8.40
C ARG A 32 0.32 -1.81 8.18
N SER A 33 1.37 -1.58 8.96
CA SER A 33 2.32 -0.50 8.70
C SER A 33 3.24 -0.84 7.53
N ILE A 34 3.87 0.19 6.95
CA ILE A 34 4.92 0.03 5.94
C ILE A 34 6.02 -0.92 6.44
N GLU A 35 6.45 -0.77 7.69
CA GLU A 35 7.43 -1.64 8.33
C GLU A 35 6.96 -3.10 8.38
N GLY A 36 5.70 -3.34 8.78
CA GLY A 36 5.15 -4.69 8.87
C GLY A 36 5.02 -5.38 7.50
N ILE A 37 4.75 -4.61 6.44
CA ILE A 37 4.72 -5.11 5.06
C ILE A 37 6.15 -5.36 4.55
N ALA A 38 7.08 -4.46 4.84
CA ALA A 38 8.48 -4.58 4.45
C ALA A 38 9.13 -5.83 5.05
N LYS A 39 8.92 -6.08 6.35
CA LYS A 39 9.42 -7.27 7.06
C LYS A 39 8.86 -8.55 6.46
N GLU A 40 7.56 -8.62 6.20
CA GLU A 40 6.94 -9.81 5.61
C GLU A 40 7.36 -10.04 4.15
N ALA A 41 7.41 -8.99 3.35
CA ALA A 41 7.84 -9.08 1.96
C ALA A 41 9.34 -9.32 1.81
N HIS A 42 10.12 -9.23 2.90
CA HIS A 42 11.59 -9.26 2.91
C HIS A 42 12.19 -8.19 1.98
N VAL A 43 11.62 -6.99 2.02
CA VAL A 43 12.02 -5.84 1.19
C VAL A 43 12.45 -4.70 2.11
N PRO A 44 13.55 -3.99 1.83
CA PRO A 44 13.93 -2.81 2.61
C PRO A 44 12.81 -1.75 2.60
N GLU A 45 12.51 -1.16 3.75
CA GLU A 45 11.46 -0.14 3.86
C GLU A 45 11.63 1.01 2.87
N LYS A 46 12.86 1.49 2.69
CA LYS A 46 13.17 2.57 1.74
C LYS A 46 12.76 2.20 0.32
N LYS A 47 13.02 0.94 -0.08
CA LYS A 47 12.65 0.41 -1.39
C LYS A 47 11.13 0.23 -1.52
N LEU A 48 10.46 -0.22 -0.45
CA LEU A 48 9.00 -0.30 -0.42
C LEU A 48 8.36 1.09 -0.57
N ARG A 49 8.83 2.10 0.17
CA ARG A 49 8.33 3.48 0.05
C ARG A 49 8.50 4.03 -1.37
N GLN A 50 9.66 3.79 -1.98
CA GLN A 50 9.91 4.16 -3.38
C GLN A 50 8.94 3.45 -4.33
N LEU A 51 8.74 2.15 -4.18
CA LEU A 51 7.78 1.41 -5.01
C LEU A 51 6.36 1.95 -4.82
N ILE A 52 5.93 2.22 -3.59
CA ILE A 52 4.61 2.79 -3.36
C ILE A 52 4.45 4.18 -4.00
N ALA A 53 5.51 5.01 -3.99
CA ALA A 53 5.47 6.36 -4.57
C ALA A 53 5.55 6.37 -6.11
N TYR A 54 6.38 5.52 -6.71
CA TYR A 54 6.70 5.58 -8.14
C TYR A 54 6.02 4.49 -8.98
N ASP A 55 5.66 3.35 -8.38
CA ASP A 55 4.98 2.25 -9.07
C ASP A 55 3.46 2.48 -9.06
N LYS A 56 2.95 3.04 -10.17
CA LYS A 56 1.52 3.32 -10.36
C LYS A 56 0.65 2.06 -10.24
N LYS A 57 1.16 0.86 -10.56
CA LYS A 57 0.36 -0.38 -10.43
C LYS A 57 0.18 -0.72 -8.97
N LEU A 58 1.26 -0.68 -8.19
CA LEU A 58 1.22 -0.95 -6.76
C LEU A 58 0.42 0.12 -6.00
N ALA A 59 0.62 1.40 -6.32
CA ALA A 59 -0.12 2.51 -5.71
C ALA A 59 -1.65 2.41 -5.96
N LYS A 60 -2.07 1.86 -7.11
CA LYS A 60 -3.50 1.64 -7.40
C LYS A 60 -4.12 0.60 -6.49
N GLU A 61 -3.36 -0.36 -5.99
CA GLU A 61 -3.86 -1.45 -5.15
C GLU A 61 -3.80 -1.13 -3.67
N ILE A 62 -2.96 -0.19 -3.26
CA ILE A 62 -2.79 0.21 -1.87
C ILE A 62 -3.82 1.26 -1.47
N LYS A 63 -4.43 1.06 -0.31
CA LYS A 63 -5.26 2.05 0.37
C LYS A 63 -4.51 2.54 1.61
N TYR A 64 -4.32 3.85 1.67
CA TYR A 64 -3.91 4.53 2.89
C TYR A 64 -5.12 4.68 3.80
N MET A 65 -4.95 4.30 5.05
CA MET A 65 -6.01 4.47 6.04
C MET A 65 -5.91 5.85 6.67
N PRO A 66 -7.04 6.50 6.98
CA PRO A 66 -7.06 7.82 7.61
C PRO A 66 -6.62 7.77 9.09
N PHE A 67 -6.54 6.58 9.69
CA PHE A 67 -6.10 6.36 11.06
C PHE A 67 -4.67 5.82 11.12
N ARG A 68 -3.99 6.13 12.22
CA ARG A 68 -2.62 5.70 12.52
C ARG A 68 -2.63 4.54 13.52
N SER A 69 -1.54 3.78 13.55
CA SER A 69 -1.28 2.81 14.62
C SER A 69 -1.17 3.53 15.97
N LYS A 70 -1.21 2.77 17.08
CA LYS A 70 -0.93 3.28 18.43
C LYS A 70 0.39 4.05 18.50
N ASP A 71 1.39 3.61 17.73
CA ASP A 71 2.71 4.26 17.63
C ASP A 71 2.77 5.40 16.60
N GLY A 72 1.63 5.89 16.11
CA GLY A 72 1.57 6.97 15.11
C GLY A 72 1.94 6.54 13.68
N LYS A 73 2.17 5.26 13.42
CA LYS A 73 2.57 4.75 12.09
C LYS A 73 1.40 4.76 11.10
N VAL A 74 1.69 5.10 9.84
CA VAL A 74 0.73 5.02 8.74
C VAL A 74 0.33 3.56 8.51
N LEU A 75 -0.99 3.33 8.44
CA LEU A 75 -1.56 2.02 8.17
C LEU A 75 -2.04 1.93 6.72
N LEU A 76 -1.82 0.75 6.17
CA LEU A 76 -2.06 0.40 4.79
C LEU A 76 -2.88 -0.90 4.75
N MET A 77 -3.73 -0.99 3.74
CA MET A 77 -4.38 -2.24 3.35
C MET A 77 -4.55 -2.28 1.83
N SER A 78 -4.95 -3.42 1.27
CA SER A 78 -5.34 -3.46 -0.14
C SER A 78 -6.71 -2.82 -0.35
N LYS A 79 -6.89 -2.07 -1.45
CA LYS A 79 -8.17 -1.46 -1.82
C LYS A 79 -9.28 -2.51 -1.97
N GLU A 80 -8.94 -3.67 -2.53
CA GLU A 80 -9.90 -4.78 -2.67
C GLU A 80 -10.44 -5.23 -1.31
N ARG A 81 -9.56 -5.38 -0.32
CA ARG A 81 -9.96 -5.74 1.05
C ARG A 81 -10.69 -4.59 1.73
N PHE A 82 -10.30 -3.34 1.50
CA PHE A 82 -11.07 -2.20 2.01
C PHE A 82 -12.52 -2.21 1.50
N ILE A 83 -12.72 -2.50 0.21
CA ILE A 83 -14.05 -2.54 -0.38
C ILE A 83 -14.86 -3.72 0.16
N LYS A 84 -14.24 -4.89 0.36
CA LYS A 84 -14.95 -6.11 0.78
C LYS A 84 -15.13 -6.24 2.30
N GLU A 85 -14.08 -5.97 3.07
CA GLU A 85 -13.99 -6.28 4.51
C GLU A 85 -14.17 -5.05 5.40
N ALA A 86 -13.94 -3.82 4.91
CA ALA A 86 -14.01 -2.66 5.79
C ALA A 86 -15.47 -2.35 6.20
N PRO A 87 -15.71 -2.08 7.50
CA PRO A 87 -17.00 -1.60 7.98
C PRO A 87 -17.43 -0.34 7.25
N LEU A 88 -18.74 -0.18 7.04
CA LEU A 88 -19.31 1.00 6.39
C LEU A 88 -18.85 2.30 7.06
N LYS A 89 -18.79 2.32 8.40
CA LYS A 89 -18.29 3.45 9.19
C LYS A 89 -16.88 3.90 8.77
N TRP A 90 -15.98 2.98 8.48
CA TRP A 90 -14.62 3.30 8.05
C TRP A 90 -14.58 3.86 6.64
N LYS A 91 -15.45 3.36 5.75
CA LYS A 91 -15.62 3.91 4.40
C LYS A 91 -16.15 5.34 4.43
N PHE A 92 -17.09 5.63 5.34
CA PHE A 92 -17.58 6.99 5.56
C PHE A 92 -16.46 7.91 6.08
N ILE A 93 -15.74 7.50 7.14
CA ILE A 93 -14.63 8.30 7.69
C ILE A 93 -13.57 8.57 6.61
N ASP A 94 -13.23 7.56 5.82
CA ASP A 94 -12.28 7.67 4.71
C ASP A 94 -12.77 8.65 3.61
N PHE A 95 -14.06 8.61 3.28
CA PHE A 95 -14.66 9.54 2.33
C PHE A 95 -14.59 10.99 2.83
N PHE A 96 -14.90 11.24 4.09
CA PHE A 96 -14.82 12.58 4.69
C PHE A 96 -13.38 13.06 4.89
N ALA A 97 -12.47 12.17 5.28
CA ALA A 97 -11.04 12.49 5.38
C ALA A 97 -10.44 12.84 4.02
N SER A 98 -10.79 12.08 2.97
CA SER A 98 -10.39 12.37 1.60
C SER A 98 -10.96 13.70 1.09
N LYS A 99 -12.19 14.06 1.48
CA LYS A 99 -12.77 15.37 1.13
C LYS A 99 -12.11 16.53 1.87
N ARG A 100 -11.71 16.38 3.14
CA ARG A 100 -11.01 17.45 3.89
C ARG A 100 -9.70 17.86 3.24
N GLN A 101 -8.98 16.94 2.60
CA GLN A 101 -7.78 17.24 1.82
C GLN A 101 -8.03 18.12 0.57
N GLY A 102 -9.29 18.34 0.18
CA GLY A 102 -9.67 19.23 -0.92
C GLY A 102 -10.44 20.48 -0.48
N VAL A 103 -10.56 20.76 0.83
CA VAL A 103 -11.25 21.96 1.37
C VAL A 103 -10.24 22.91 2.05
N GLU A 104 -8.99 22.90 1.59
CA GLU A 104 -7.95 23.89 1.96
C GLU A 104 -7.69 24.88 0.80
N ASP A 105 -8.67 25.11 -0.07
CA ASP A 105 -8.65 26.10 -1.17
C ASP A 105 -10.05 26.72 -1.40
N ALA A 106 -10.74 27.17 -0.34
CA ALA A 106 -11.93 28.01 -0.45
C ALA A 106 -12.01 29.02 0.70
#